data_AF-A0A1H8P0Z9-F1
#
_entry.id   AF-A0A1H8P0Z9-F1
#
_cell.length_a   1.000
_cell.length_b   1.000
_cell.length_c   1.000
_cell.angle_alpha   90.00
_cell.angle_beta   90.00
_cell.angle_gamma   90.00
#
_symmetry.space_group_name_H-M   'P 1'
#
loop_
_entity.id
_entity.type
_entity.pdbx_description
1 polymer ?
#
loop_
_entity_poly.entity_id
_entity_poly.type
_entity_poly.pdbx_seq_one_letter_code
_entity_poly.pdbx_strand_id
1 'polypeptide(L)'
;MSDENKDDQSGHVVGQEQIARYLELFNYNDHYEYYVTYQKKLQTSLKEFQFNNVKNMLDHCFVLAMHDENIYDAICYYNGASIELNLVEIRSIRVVNPDEYAFVVYTD
;
A
#
# COMPACT_ATOMS: atom_id res chain seq x y z
N MET A 1 27.81 -12.10 24.74
CA MET A 1 27.99 -10.75 24.18
C MET A 1 27.71 -10.90 22.70
N SER A 2 26.43 -10.99 22.34
CA SER A 2 25.52 -9.88 22.02
C SER A 2 25.61 -9.59 20.54
N ASP A 3 24.58 -10.02 19.80
CA ASP A 3 23.89 -9.19 18.81
C ASP A 3 22.60 -9.93 18.43
N GLU A 4 21.54 -9.63 19.19
CA GLU A 4 20.16 -9.89 18.80
C GLU A 4 19.81 -8.96 17.64
N ASN A 5 19.88 -9.44 16.40
CA ASN A 5 19.13 -8.81 15.31
C ASN A 5 17.67 -9.26 15.41
N LYS A 6 16.88 -8.50 16.19
CA LYS A 6 15.42 -8.50 16.10
C LYS A 6 15.00 -7.63 14.92
N ASP A 7 15.10 -8.20 13.72
CA ASP A 7 14.28 -7.73 12.59
C ASP A 7 12.88 -8.34 12.76
N ASP A 8 12.11 -7.77 13.69
CA ASP A 8 10.70 -8.05 13.84
C ASP A 8 9.93 -6.88 13.19
N GLN A 9 9.84 -6.92 11.87
CA GLN A 9 8.95 -6.06 11.08
C GLN A 9 7.91 -6.97 10.43
N SER A 10 6.75 -7.13 11.07
CA SER A 10 5.61 -7.92 10.60
C SER A 10 4.92 -7.25 9.40
N GLY A 11 5.62 -7.17 8.27
CA GLY A 11 5.06 -6.73 7.01
C GLY A 11 5.81 -7.38 5.86
N HIS A 12 5.08 -8.01 4.93
CA HIS A 12 5.70 -8.53 3.73
C HIS A 12 6.00 -7.38 2.76
N VAL A 13 7.27 -7.21 2.39
CA VAL A 13 7.71 -6.20 1.42
C VAL A 13 7.91 -6.85 0.06
N VAL A 14 7.17 -6.39 -0.94
CA VAL A 14 7.30 -6.85 -2.32
C VAL A 14 8.48 -6.14 -2.99
N GLY A 15 9.47 -6.90 -3.44
CA GLY A 15 10.64 -6.38 -4.17
C GLY A 15 10.29 -5.85 -5.58
N GLN A 16 11.07 -4.89 -6.10
CA GLN A 16 10.77 -4.15 -7.34
C GLN A 16 10.39 -5.02 -8.54
N GLU A 17 11.07 -6.16 -8.73
CA GLU A 17 10.84 -7.07 -9.87
C GLU A 17 9.45 -7.73 -9.84
N GLN A 18 8.79 -7.74 -8.68
CA GLN A 18 7.50 -8.40 -8.46
C GLN A 18 6.35 -7.41 -8.32
N ILE A 19 6.63 -6.10 -8.19
CA ILE A 19 5.63 -5.05 -7.96
C ILE A 19 4.58 -5.01 -9.08
N ALA A 20 5.01 -5.05 -10.33
CA ALA A 20 4.09 -5.00 -11.48
C ALA A 20 3.10 -6.17 -11.42
N ARG A 21 3.62 -7.40 -11.28
CA ARG A 21 2.81 -8.61 -11.19
C ARG A 21 1.89 -8.59 -9.96
N TYR A 22 2.37 -8.05 -8.85
CA TYR A 22 1.60 -7.95 -7.62
C TYR A 22 0.41 -7.00 -7.78
N LEU A 23 0.62 -5.81 -8.34
CA LEU A 23 -0.45 -4.84 -8.62
C LEU A 23 -1.40 -5.35 -9.72
N GLU A 24 -0.89 -6.06 -10.71
CA GLU A 24 -1.71 -6.64 -11.78
C GLU A 24 -2.69 -7.71 -11.27
N LEU A 25 -2.28 -8.45 -10.25
CA LEU A 25 -3.07 -9.53 -9.62
C LEU A 25 -3.74 -9.10 -8.32
N PHE A 26 -3.73 -7.80 -8.01
CA PHE A 26 -4.30 -7.27 -6.78
C PHE A 26 -5.79 -7.63 -6.64
N ASN A 27 -6.15 -8.17 -5.49
CA ASN A 27 -7.52 -8.48 -5.10
C ASN A 27 -7.73 -7.90 -3.70
N TYR A 28 -8.86 -7.24 -3.47
CA TYR A 28 -9.15 -6.50 -2.22
C TYR A 28 -10.07 -7.29 -1.27
N ASN A 29 -9.95 -8.61 -1.20
CA ASN A 29 -10.87 -9.43 -0.36
C ASN A 29 -10.19 -10.14 0.79
N ASP A 30 -8.96 -9.75 1.05
CA ASP A 30 -8.06 -10.31 1.99
C ASP A 30 -7.83 -9.16 2.98
N HIS A 31 -8.24 -9.35 4.24
CA HIS A 31 -8.38 -8.35 5.32
C HIS A 31 -7.09 -7.56 5.67
N TYR A 32 -6.10 -7.55 4.78
CA TYR A 32 -4.85 -6.84 4.87
C TYR A 32 -5.00 -5.36 4.51
N GLU A 33 -4.07 -4.58 5.04
CA GLU A 33 -3.85 -3.20 4.65
C GLU A 33 -2.66 -3.13 3.68
N TYR A 34 -2.84 -2.38 2.58
CA TYR A 34 -1.82 -2.25 1.54
C TYR A 34 -1.31 -0.82 1.49
N TYR A 35 0.01 -0.69 1.46
CA TYR A 35 0.73 0.57 1.40
C TYR A 35 1.70 0.56 0.24
N VAL A 36 1.71 1.61 -0.56
CA VAL A 36 2.71 1.84 -1.60
C VAL A 36 3.70 2.89 -1.12
N THR A 37 5.00 2.61 -1.27
CA THR A 37 6.03 3.64 -1.14
C THR A 37 6.49 4.05 -2.54
N TYR A 38 6.47 5.35 -2.82
CA TYR A 38 6.76 5.90 -4.14
C TYR A 38 7.56 7.21 -4.08
N GLN A 39 8.13 7.58 -5.23
CA GLN A 39 8.79 8.87 -5.42
C GLN A 39 8.60 9.34 -6.86
N LYS A 40 7.86 10.44 -7.04
CA LYS A 40 7.74 11.08 -8.36
C LYS A 40 9.05 11.76 -8.75
N LYS A 41 9.30 11.90 -10.06
CA LYS A 41 10.56 12.45 -10.63
C LYS A 41 11.02 13.79 -10.01
N LEU A 42 10.08 14.63 -9.57
CA LEU A 42 10.37 15.95 -8.99
C LEU A 42 10.28 15.98 -7.45
N GLN A 43 9.98 14.86 -6.79
CA GLN A 43 9.90 14.77 -5.34
C GLN A 43 11.25 14.40 -4.75
N THR A 44 11.68 15.15 -3.73
CA THR A 44 12.93 14.91 -3.01
C THR A 44 12.81 13.84 -1.94
N SER A 45 11.61 13.61 -1.43
CA SER A 45 11.31 12.63 -0.38
C SER A 45 10.48 11.47 -0.92
N LEU A 46 10.69 10.28 -0.35
CA LEU A 46 9.74 9.18 -0.47
C LEU A 46 8.41 9.54 0.18
N LYS A 47 7.32 9.04 -0.41
CA LYS A 47 5.97 9.17 0.13
C LYS A 47 5.36 7.79 0.24
N GLU A 48 4.52 7.61 1.26
CA GLU A 48 3.71 6.42 1.43
C GLU A 48 2.25 6.79 1.19
N PHE A 49 1.50 5.87 0.56
CA PHE A 49 0.07 6.00 0.33
C PHE A 49 -0.60 4.66 0.60
N GLN A 50 -1.61 4.66 1.47
CA GLN A 50 -2.47 3.51 1.70
C GLN A 50 -3.47 3.39 0.55
N PHE A 51 -3.72 2.17 0.08
CA PHE A 51 -4.69 1.91 -0.97
C PHE A 51 -5.46 0.62 -0.70
N ASN A 52 -6.69 0.59 -1.19
CA ASN A 52 -7.53 -0.62 -1.22
C ASN A 52 -8.03 -0.96 -2.63
N ASN A 53 -7.66 -0.15 -3.62
CA ASN A 53 -8.07 -0.39 -4.99
C ASN A 53 -6.91 -0.08 -5.95
N VAL A 54 -6.79 -0.90 -6.98
CA VAL A 54 -5.77 -0.80 -8.01
C VAL A 54 -6.43 -0.89 -9.38
N LYS A 55 -6.18 0.10 -10.22
CA LYS A 55 -6.58 0.08 -11.63
C LYS A 55 -5.34 0.12 -12.51
N ASN A 56 -5.18 -0.91 -13.33
CA ASN A 56 -4.13 -0.95 -14.35
C ASN A 56 -4.53 -0.06 -15.52
N MET A 57 -3.60 0.81 -15.92
CA MET A 57 -3.68 1.63 -17.11
C MET A 57 -2.68 1.07 -18.14
N LEU A 58 -2.71 1.61 -19.35
CA LEU A 58 -1.72 1.26 -20.38
C LEU A 58 -0.30 1.69 -19.92
N ASP A 59 0.73 1.08 -20.51
CA ASP A 59 2.14 1.45 -20.31
C ASP A 59 2.69 1.29 -18.88
N HIS A 60 2.20 0.30 -18.12
CA HIS A 60 2.60 0.05 -16.72
C HIS A 60 2.38 1.24 -15.78
N CYS A 61 1.34 2.02 -16.07
CA CYS A 61 0.76 2.99 -15.16
C CYS A 61 -0.29 2.32 -14.27
N PHE A 62 -0.26 2.63 -12.99
CA PHE A 62 -1.20 2.14 -11.99
C PHE A 62 -1.88 3.33 -11.33
N VAL A 63 -3.21 3.25 -11.20
CA VAL A 63 -3.98 4.16 -10.36
C VAL A 63 -4.31 3.42 -9.07
N LEU A 64 -3.74 3.90 -7.97
CA LEU A 64 -3.97 3.38 -6.63
C LEU A 64 -4.94 4.31 -5.92
N ALA A 65 -6.00 3.77 -5.32
CA ALA A 65 -7.02 4.56 -4.65
C ALA A 65 -7.33 4.01 -3.26
N MET A 66 -7.71 4.91 -2.37
CA MET A 66 -8.24 4.60 -1.05
C MET A 66 -9.72 4.98 -1.01
N HIS A 67 -10.59 4.01 -0.76
CA HIS A 67 -12.03 4.22 -0.59
C HIS A 67 -12.40 4.01 0.87
N ASP A 68 -12.99 5.02 1.52
CA ASP A 68 -13.58 4.87 2.85
C ASP A 68 -14.99 4.30 2.70
N GLU A 69 -15.15 3.00 2.95
CA GLU A 69 -16.47 2.37 3.03
C GLU A 69 -17.02 2.54 4.46
N ASN A 70 -17.83 3.58 4.68
CA ASN A 70 -18.56 3.70 5.93
C ASN A 70 -19.79 2.78 5.90
N ILE A 71 -19.69 1.63 6.57
CA ILE A 71 -20.73 0.59 6.60
C ILE A 71 -22.04 1.09 7.25
N TYR A 72 -21.99 2.18 8.02
CA TYR A 72 -23.16 2.79 8.68
C TYR A 72 -23.89 3.82 7.81
N ASP A 73 -23.24 4.36 6.79
CA ASP A 73 -23.88 5.20 5.80
C ASP A 73 -24.26 4.29 4.63
N ALA A 74 -25.56 4.03 4.44
CA ALA A 74 -26.09 3.32 3.26
C ALA A 74 -25.88 4.10 1.93
N ILE A 75 -24.90 5.01 1.91
CA ILE A 75 -24.47 5.89 0.84
C ILE A 75 -22.94 5.77 0.80
N CYS A 76 -22.43 5.00 -0.16
CA CYS A 76 -21.00 4.96 -0.45
C CYS A 76 -20.57 6.34 -0.99
N TYR A 77 -20.00 7.18 -0.13
CA TYR A 77 -19.39 8.42 -0.59
C TYR A 77 -18.06 8.08 -1.28
N TYR A 78 -18.01 8.22 -2.61
CA TYR A 78 -16.77 8.14 -3.38
C TYR A 78 -15.93 9.40 -3.16
N ASN A 79 -15.35 9.57 -1.97
CA ASN A 79 -14.43 10.66 -1.65
C ASN A 79 -12.99 10.14 -1.48
N GLY A 80 -12.61 9.17 -2.31
CA GLY A 80 -11.32 8.53 -2.20
C GLY A 80 -10.19 9.37 -2.79
N ALA A 81 -9.10 9.52 -2.04
CA ALA A 81 -7.85 9.99 -2.61
C ALA A 81 -7.32 8.93 -3.60
N SER A 82 -6.76 9.36 -4.72
CA SER A 82 -6.13 8.48 -5.70
C SER A 82 -4.80 9.03 -6.17
N ILE A 83 -3.88 8.14 -6.51
CA ILE A 83 -2.59 8.49 -7.10
C ILE A 83 -2.31 7.64 -8.33
N GLU A 84 -1.86 8.31 -9.39
CA GLU A 84 -1.30 7.67 -10.57
C GLU A 84 0.22 7.59 -10.45
N LEU A 85 0.75 6.38 -10.66
CA LEU A 85 2.17 6.05 -10.58
C LEU A 85 2.59 5.17 -11.76
N ASN A 86 3.71 5.50 -12.37
CA ASN A 86 4.43 4.59 -13.24
C ASN A 86 5.16 3.55 -12.39
N LEU A 87 5.37 2.34 -12.93
CA LEU A 87 6.14 1.29 -12.25
C LEU A 87 7.51 1.78 -11.72
N VAL A 88 8.20 2.63 -12.47
CA VAL A 88 9.51 3.18 -12.09
C VAL A 88 9.47 4.13 -10.88
N GLU A 89 8.31 4.70 -10.59
CA GLU A 89 8.07 5.59 -9.45
C GLU A 89 7.77 4.79 -8.17
N ILE A 90 7.41 3.51 -8.31
CA ILE A 90 7.10 2.63 -7.20
C ILE A 90 8.39 2.00 -6.66
N ARG A 91 8.61 2.15 -5.35
CA ARG A 91 9.79 1.60 -4.67
C ARG A 91 9.51 0.27 -4.00
N SER A 92 8.37 0.18 -3.33
CA SER A 92 7.95 -1.04 -2.64
C SER A 92 6.44 -1.02 -2.38
N ILE A 93 5.90 -2.21 -2.15
CA ILE A 93 4.57 -2.41 -1.60
C ILE A 93 4.73 -3.15 -0.28
N ARG A 94 4.08 -2.65 0.75
CA ARG A 94 4.02 -3.24 2.07
C ARG A 94 2.61 -3.74 2.33
N VAL A 95 2.51 -5.00 2.75
CA VAL A 95 1.25 -5.67 3.08
C VAL A 95 1.26 -5.94 4.57
N VAL A 96 0.24 -5.48 5.27
CA VAL A 96 0.12 -5.56 6.73
C VAL A 96 -1.11 -6.39 7.06
N ASN A 97 -0.92 -7.45 7.84
CA ASN A 97 -2.03 -8.23 8.37
C ASN A 97 -2.47 -7.62 9.71
N PRO A 98 -3.63 -6.94 9.80
CA PRO A 98 -4.04 -6.34 11.07
C PRO A 98 -4.23 -7.40 12.17
N ASP A 99 -4.57 -8.64 11.82
CA ASP A 99 -4.76 -9.73 12.78
C ASP A 99 -3.44 -10.25 13.39
N GLU A 100 -2.28 -9.93 12.79
CA GLU A 100 -0.97 -10.28 13.34
C GLU A 100 -0.52 -9.35 14.48
N TYR A 101 -1.21 -8.22 14.69
CA TYR A 101 -0.87 -7.25 15.71
C TYR A 101 -1.81 -7.35 16.90
N ALA A 102 -1.26 -7.65 18.08
CA ALA A 102 -2.02 -7.71 19.32
C ALA A 102 -2.49 -6.33 19.83
N PHE A 103 -1.92 -5.23 19.32
CA PHE A 103 -2.32 -3.85 19.63
C PHE A 103 -1.74 -2.87 18.60
N VAL A 104 -2.48 -1.78 18.32
CA VAL A 104 -2.03 -0.66 17.48
C VAL A 104 -1.58 0.48 18.39
N VAL A 105 -0.37 1.03 18.16
CA VAL A 105 0.14 2.19 18.90
C VAL A 105 0.02 3.43 18.01
N TYR A 106 -0.85 4.36 18.38
CA TYR A 106 -0.87 5.69 17.80
C TYR A 106 0.19 6.55 18.48
N THR A 107 1.15 7.07 17.72
CA THR A 107 2.08 8.09 18.19
C THR A 107 1.68 9.43 17.58
N ASP A 108 1.50 10.43 18.46
CA ASP A 108 1.23 11.84 18.14
C ASP A 108 2.36 12.49 17.32
#